data_AF-A0A7X2HK96-F1
#
_entry.id   AF-A0A7X2HK96-F1
#
_cell.length_a   1.000
_cell.length_b   1.000
_cell.length_c   1.000
_cell.angle_alpha   90.00
_cell.angle_beta   90.00
_cell.angle_gamma   90.00
#
_symmetry.space_group_name_H-M   'P 1'
#
loop_
_entity.id
_entity.type
_entity.pdbx_description
1 polymer ?
#
loop_
_entity_poly.entity_id
_entity_poly.type
_entity_poly.pdbx_seq_one_letter_code
_entity_poly.pdbx_strand_id
1 'polypeptide(L)'
;MPIHFPKTLLIEEHRLAEGAAALRLDCESITVGPGGLTADGVQVRQLLALDWTPHCLSFESNGQAYNFDIDGVAVIRPSRATFPFA
;
A
#
# COMPACT_ATOMS: atom_id res chain seq x y z
N MET A 1 9.48 0.28 14.99
CA MET A 1 8.76 0.28 13.70
C MET A 1 8.93 1.67 13.11
N PRO A 2 9.63 1.83 11.98
CA PRO A 2 9.76 3.15 11.36
C PRO A 2 8.41 3.63 10.81
N ILE A 3 8.16 4.93 10.97
CA ILE A 3 7.01 5.63 10.37
C ILE A 3 7.53 6.53 9.25
N HIS A 4 6.81 6.53 8.14
CA HIS A 4 7.08 7.30 6.94
C HIS A 4 5.89 8.23 6.66
N PHE A 5 6.16 9.37 6.04
CA PHE A 5 5.13 10.37 5.68
C PHE A 5 5.14 10.64 4.16
N PRO A 6 4.89 9.61 3.33
CA PRO A 6 4.74 9.80 1.89
C PRO A 6 3.45 10.55 1.59
N LYS A 7 3.35 11.19 0.42
CA LYS A 7 2.08 11.76 -0.07
C LYS A 7 1.15 10.70 -0.62
N THR A 8 1.73 9.67 -1.23
CA THR A 8 1.00 8.61 -1.92
C THR A 8 1.70 7.28 -1.77
N LEU A 9 0.94 6.19 -1.88
CA LEU A 9 1.44 4.84 -2.11
C LEU A 9 0.85 4.27 -3.40
N LEU A 10 1.60 3.40 -4.04
CA LEU A 10 1.18 2.63 -5.20
C LEU A 10 1.02 1.17 -4.79
N ILE A 11 -0.11 0.58 -5.15
CA ILE A 11 -0.32 -0.86 -5.10
C ILE A 11 -0.48 -1.41 -6.52
N GLU A 12 0.07 -2.59 -6.76
CA GLU A 12 0.08 -3.25 -8.07
C GLU A 12 -0.27 -4.74 -7.90
N GLU A 13 -0.96 -5.29 -8.91
CA GLU A 13 -1.25 -6.72 -8.99
C GLU A 13 0.05 -7.51 -9.20
N HIS A 14 0.93 -7.05 -10.09
CA HIS A 14 2.24 -7.64 -10.33
C HIS A 14 3.25 -6.55 -10.70
N ARG A 15 4.44 -6.58 -10.08
CA ARG A 15 5.51 -5.61 -10.35
C ARG A 15 5.98 -5.71 -11.81
N LEU A 16 5.98 -4.57 -12.51
CA LEU A 16 6.55 -4.42 -13.86
C LEU A 16 5.97 -5.35 -14.94
N ALA A 17 4.81 -5.97 -14.68
CA ALA A 17 4.11 -6.75 -15.69
C ALA A 17 3.28 -5.82 -16.57
N GLU A 18 3.47 -5.92 -17.88
CA GLU A 18 2.72 -5.11 -18.84
C GLU A 18 1.23 -5.39 -18.73
N GLY A 19 0.43 -4.34 -18.54
CA GLY A 19 -1.02 -4.45 -18.36
C GLY A 19 -1.46 -4.85 -16.95
N ALA A 20 -0.55 -5.02 -15.98
CA ALA A 20 -0.93 -5.29 -14.60
C ALA A 20 -1.73 -4.13 -14.01
N ALA A 21 -2.76 -4.47 -13.25
CA ALA A 21 -3.58 -3.47 -12.59
C ALA A 21 -2.77 -2.74 -11.51
N ALA A 22 -2.99 -1.43 -11.41
CA ALA A 22 -2.29 -0.58 -10.46
C ALA A 22 -3.23 0.51 -9.94
N LEU A 23 -3.11 0.82 -8.65
CA LEU A 23 -3.88 1.87 -8.00
C LEU A 23 -2.95 2.72 -7.12
N ARG A 24 -2.97 4.04 -7.36
CA ARG A 24 -2.30 5.02 -6.51
C ARG A 24 -3.29 5.60 -5.52
N LEU A 25 -2.90 5.63 -4.25
CA LEU A 25 -3.70 6.12 -3.13
C LEU A 25 -2.95 7.25 -2.45
N ASP A 26 -3.68 8.31 -2.10
CA ASP A 26 -3.20 9.26 -1.11
C ASP A 26 -3.10 8.57 0.25
N CYS A 27 -2.12 8.96 1.05
CA CYS A 27 -1.95 8.49 2.41
C CYS A 27 -1.27 9.57 3.26
N GLU A 28 -1.55 9.57 4.55
CA GLU A 28 -0.94 10.51 5.50
C GLU A 28 0.35 9.94 6.11
N SER A 29 0.35 8.65 6.42
CA SER A 29 1.53 7.97 6.95
C SER A 29 1.50 6.48 6.68
N ILE A 30 2.69 5.88 6.70
CA ILE A 30 2.90 4.45 6.58
C ILE A 30 3.79 3.98 7.72
N THR A 31 3.34 2.99 8.49
CA THR A 31 4.15 2.30 9.49
C THR A 31 4.57 0.94 8.95
N VAL A 32 5.88 0.67 8.96
CA VAL A 32 6.44 -0.63 8.54
C VAL A 32 6.67 -1.49 9.78
N GLY A 33 6.01 -2.64 9.83
CA GLY A 33 6.06 -3.60 10.91
C GLY A 33 6.68 -4.94 10.50
N PRO A 34 6.91 -5.86 11.45
CA PRO A 34 7.47 -7.18 11.16
C PRO A 34 6.60 -8.05 10.25
N GLY A 35 5.28 -7.85 10.25
CA GLY A 35 4.32 -8.65 9.48
C GLY A 35 3.66 -7.93 8.31
N GLY A 36 4.09 -6.70 8.00
CA GLY A 36 3.49 -5.91 6.92
C GLY A 36 3.50 -4.42 7.16
N LEU A 37 2.74 -3.71 6.34
CA LEU A 37 2.57 -2.27 6.42
C LEU A 37 1.19 -1.90 6.95
N THR A 38 1.11 -0.77 7.64
CA THR A 38 -0.17 -0.09 7.91
C THR A 38 -0.11 1.28 7.25
N ALA A 39 -1.12 1.59 6.43
CA ALA A 39 -1.29 2.91 5.83
C ALA A 39 -2.48 3.63 6.47
N ASP A 40 -2.25 4.87 6.87
CA ASP A 40 -3.25 5.80 7.41
C ASP A 40 -3.60 6.89 6.39
N GLY A 41 -4.82 7.42 6.48
CA GLY A 41 -5.32 8.46 5.58
C GLY A 41 -5.68 7.96 4.18
N VAL A 42 -5.77 6.64 3.98
CA VAL A 42 -6.13 6.05 2.69
C VAL A 42 -7.63 6.09 2.44
N GLN A 43 -8.03 6.33 1.19
CA GLN A 43 -9.43 6.21 0.76
C GLN A 43 -9.84 4.74 0.62
N VAL A 44 -10.24 4.12 1.74
CA VAL A 44 -10.54 2.67 1.78
C VAL A 44 -11.65 2.23 0.83
N ARG A 45 -12.53 3.15 0.38
CA ARG A 45 -13.54 2.84 -0.65
C ARG A 45 -12.90 2.40 -1.96
N GLN A 46 -11.76 2.97 -2.34
CA GLN A 46 -11.02 2.56 -3.53
C GLN A 46 -10.42 1.16 -3.35
N LEU A 47 -9.93 0.85 -2.14
CA LEU A 47 -9.42 -0.48 -1.79
C LEU A 47 -10.52 -1.56 -1.79
N LEU A 48 -11.71 -1.23 -1.30
CA LEU A 48 -12.86 -2.14 -1.28
C LEU A 48 -13.48 -2.35 -2.67
N ALA A 49 -13.18 -1.48 -3.64
CA ALA A 49 -13.66 -1.57 -5.00
C ALA A 49 -12.70 -2.32 -5.95
N LEU A 50 -11.58 -2.85 -5.42
CA LEU A 50 -10.64 -3.64 -6.20
C LEU A 50 -11.28 -4.96 -6.64
N ASP A 51 -11.12 -5.29 -7.91
CA ASP A 51 -11.46 -6.57 -8.53
C ASP A 51 -10.24 -7.49 -8.72
N TRP A 52 -9.07 -7.08 -8.21
CA TRP A 52 -7.81 -7.80 -8.22
C TRP A 52 -7.12 -7.73 -6.84
N THR A 53 -6.15 -8.63 -6.62
CA THR A 53 -5.40 -8.71 -5.36
C THR A 53 -4.04 -8.01 -5.50
N PRO A 54 -3.73 -7.03 -4.65
CA PRO A 54 -2.41 -6.42 -4.64
C PRO A 54 -1.32 -7.37 -4.17
N HIS A 55 -0.24 -7.48 -4.94
CA HIS A 55 0.96 -8.24 -4.55
C HIS A 55 2.21 -7.38 -4.38
N CYS A 56 2.14 -6.11 -4.78
CA CYS A 56 3.25 -5.18 -4.64
C CYS A 56 2.77 -3.86 -4.07
N LEU A 57 3.59 -3.27 -3.19
CA LEU A 57 3.37 -1.93 -2.65
C LEU A 57 4.66 -1.13 -2.71
N SER A 58 4.58 0.10 -3.22
CA SER A 58 5.69 1.04 -3.26
C SER A 58 5.30 2.45 -2.82
N PHE A 59 6.25 3.18 -2.25
CA PHE A 59 6.09 4.59 -1.90
C PHE A 59 7.44 5.29 -1.83
N GLU A 60 7.42 6.62 -1.90
CA GLU A 60 8.60 7.45 -1.71
C GLU A 60 8.45 8.31 -0.44
N SER A 61 9.47 8.28 0.42
CA SER A 61 9.51 9.11 1.62
C SER A 61 10.92 9.62 1.84
N ASN A 62 11.08 10.92 2.12
CA ASN A 62 12.37 11.56 2.38
C ASN A 62 13.42 11.32 1.27
N GLY A 63 13.00 11.30 0.00
CA GLY A 63 13.89 11.06 -1.14
C GLY A 63 14.35 9.61 -1.31
N GLN A 64 13.81 8.68 -0.52
CA GLN A 64 14.07 7.25 -0.65
C GLN A 64 12.83 6.53 -1.17
N ALA A 65 13.03 5.66 -2.16
CA ALA A 65 12.02 4.74 -2.65
C ALA A 65 12.00 3.46 -1.81
N TYR A 66 10.80 3.02 -1.46
CA TYR A 66 10.54 1.78 -0.75
C TYR A 66 9.65 0.89 -1.59
N ASN A 67 9.97 -0.41 -1.63
CA ASN A 67 9.25 -1.41 -2.40
C ASN A 67 9.10 -2.68 -1.56
N PHE A 68 7.90 -3.22 -1.51
CA PHE A 68 7.56 -4.41 -0.73
C PHE A 68 6.70 -5.35 -1.57
N ASP A 69 6.88 -6.64 -1.31
CA ASP A 69 5.97 -7.68 -1.76
C ASP A 69 4.96 -7.94 -0.63
N ILE A 70 3.68 -7.99 -1.00
CA ILE A 70 2.55 -8.06 -0.06
C ILE A 70 1.60 -9.19 -0.44
N ASP A 71 0.81 -9.65 0.52
CA ASP A 71 -0.23 -10.66 0.33
C ASP A 71 -1.62 -10.03 0.48
N GLY A 72 -1.94 -9.10 -0.44
CA GLY A 72 -3.22 -8.40 -0.48
C GLY A 72 -3.35 -7.25 0.50
N VAL A 73 -4.60 -6.94 0.85
CA VAL A 73 -4.97 -5.81 1.69
C VAL A 73 -6.13 -6.16 2.61
N ALA A 74 -6.06 -5.68 3.85
CA ALA A 74 -7.16 -5.75 4.81
C ALA A 74 -7.53 -4.34 5.28
N VAL A 75 -8.81 -3.98 5.17
CA VAL A 75 -9.34 -2.70 5.66
C VAL A 75 -9.72 -2.85 7.14
N ILE A 76 -9.09 -2.06 8.00
CA ILE A 76 -9.30 -2.15 9.46
C ILE A 76 -10.27 -1.07 9.96
N ARG A 77 -10.21 0.14 9.38
CA ARG A 77 -11.07 1.30 9.73
C ARG A 77 -11.30 2.20 8.50
N PRO A 78 -12.25 3.16 8.53
CA PRO A 78 -12.61 3.99 7.37
C PRO A 78 -11.49 4.79 6.69
N SER A 79 -10.31 4.91 7.31
CA SER A 79 -9.13 5.60 6.75
C SER A 79 -7.83 4.83 6.98
N ARG A 80 -7.91 3.53 7.30
CA ARG A 80 -6.74 2.71 7.63
C ARG A 80 -6.84 1.33 6.99
N ALA A 81 -5.78 0.93 6.31
CA ALA A 81 -5.60 -0.38 5.74
C ALA A 81 -4.26 -1.00 6.15
N THR A 82 -4.19 -2.32 6.14
CA THR A 82 -2.97 -3.09 6.35
C THR A 82 -2.66 -3.95 5.15
N PHE A 83 -1.38 -4.07 4.86
CA PHE A 83 -0.83 -4.83 3.75
C PHE A 83 0.15 -5.85 4.34
N PRO A 84 -0.27 -7.10 4.57
CA PRO A 84 0.59 -8.16 5.08
C PRO A 84 1.77 -8.39 4.11
N PHE A 85 2.95 -8.72 4.62
CA PHE A 85 4.03 -9.19 3.75
C PHE A 85 3.73 -10.60 3.23
N ALA A 86 4.22 -10.88 2.01
CA ALA A 86 4.23 -12.22 1.43
C ALA A 86 5.31 -13.13 2.04
#